data_AF-A0A4Q4CQ49-F1
#
_entry.id   AF-A0A4Q4CQ49-F1
#
_cell.length_a   1.000
_cell.length_b   1.000
_cell.length_c   1.000
_cell.angle_alpha   90.00
_cell.angle_beta   90.00
_cell.angle_gamma   90.00
#
_symmetry.space_group_name_H-M   'P 1'
#
loop_
_entity.id
_entity.type
_entity.pdbx_description
1 polymer ?
#
loop_
_entity_poly.entity_id
_entity_poly.type
_entity_poly.pdbx_seq_one_letter_code
_entity_poly.pdbx_strand_id
1 'polypeptide(L)'
;MTIAIVDPGSGNLASVLRALDRASETTGVPIRAAITRDAAEVAAADRIVLPGQGAFAACMRGLQALPGMVETLEDRVRGRGVPLLGICVGMQILVERGLEHGVTPGLGWIAGEMA
;
A
#
# COMPACT_ATOMS: atom_id res chain seq x y z
N MET A 1 -16.57 6.89 -3.03
CA MET A 1 -15.81 5.62 -2.97
C MET A 1 -15.03 5.55 -1.68
N THR A 2 -14.77 4.36 -1.16
CA THR A 2 -13.92 4.13 0.01
C THR A 2 -12.48 3.82 -0.40
N ILE A 3 -11.51 4.37 0.32
CA ILE A 3 -10.09 4.11 0.08
C ILE A 3 -9.44 3.65 1.38
N ALA A 4 -8.90 2.44 1.40
CA ALA A 4 -8.07 1.99 2.51
C ALA A 4 -6.63 2.44 2.28
N ILE A 5 -6.07 3.16 3.24
CA ILE A 5 -4.65 3.51 3.30
C ILE A 5 -3.99 2.50 4.25
N VAL A 6 -3.21 1.59 3.71
CA VAL A 6 -2.51 0.58 4.51
C VAL A 6 -1.42 1.26 5.34
N ASP A 7 -1.36 0.97 6.64
CA ASP A 7 -0.28 1.41 7.52
C ASP A 7 0.71 0.26 7.77
N PRO A 8 1.79 0.14 6.98
CA PRO A 8 2.83 -0.87 7.20
C PRO A 8 3.75 -0.50 8.38
N GLY A 9 3.40 0.48 9.21
CA GLY A 9 4.27 0.99 10.28
C GLY A 9 5.27 2.05 9.84
N SER A 10 5.20 2.50 8.58
CA SER A 10 6.02 3.61 8.06
C SER A 10 5.26 4.46 7.04
N GLY A 11 5.73 5.69 6.82
CA GLY A 11 5.15 6.62 5.85
C GLY A 11 4.48 7.83 6.48
N ASN A 12 4.23 8.86 5.66
CA ASN A 12 3.55 10.09 6.09
C ASN A 12 2.02 9.97 5.87
N LEU A 13 1.40 9.05 6.61
CA LEU A 13 -0.01 8.65 6.43
C LEU A 13 -0.97 9.83 6.57
N ALA A 14 -0.70 10.74 7.50
CA ALA A 14 -1.50 11.95 7.69
C ALA A 14 -1.46 12.87 6.45
N SER A 15 -0.33 12.95 5.74
CA SER A 15 -0.27 13.70 4.49
C SER A 15 -0.98 13.00 3.34
N VAL A 16 -0.92 11.66 3.27
CA VAL A 16 -1.68 10.88 2.28
C VAL A 16 -3.18 11.10 2.48
N LEU A 17 -3.67 11.02 3.72
CA LEU A 17 -5.07 11.27 4.04
C LEU A 17 -5.51 12.68 3.62
N ARG A 18 -4.76 13.72 4.02
CA ARG A 18 -5.04 15.11 3.60
C ARG A 18 -4.99 15.30 2.08
N ALA A 19 -4.10 14.60 1.38
CA ALA A 19 -4.03 14.67 -0.08
C ALA A 19 -5.27 14.06 -0.74
N LEU A 20 -5.81 12.96 -0.20
CA LEU A 20 -7.05 12.36 -0.67
C LEU A 20 -8.26 13.25 -0.36
N ASP A 21 -8.31 13.90 0.81
CA ASP A 21 -9.35 14.87 1.14
C ASP A 21 -9.33 16.03 0.13
N ARG A 22 -8.13 16.59 -0.12
CA ARG A 22 -7.96 17.68 -1.09
C ARG A 22 -8.29 17.24 -2.52
N ALA A 23 -7.96 16.01 -2.90
CA ALA A 23 -8.34 15.44 -4.18
C ALA A 23 -9.86 15.29 -4.31
N SER A 24 -10.55 14.89 -3.23
CA SER A 24 -12.00 14.81 -3.19
C SER A 24 -12.63 16.17 -3.49
N GLU A 25 -12.16 17.22 -2.81
CA GLU A 25 -12.64 18.59 -3.03
C GLU A 25 -12.35 19.09 -4.45
N THR A 26 -11.13 18.88 -4.94
CA THR A 26 -10.65 19.46 -6.20
C THR A 26 -11.32 18.80 -7.40
N THR A 27 -11.62 17.51 -7.32
CA THR A 27 -12.25 16.74 -8.40
C THR A 27 -13.77 16.71 -8.31
N GLY A 28 -14.34 17.10 -7.15
CA GLY A 28 -15.77 16.94 -6.86
C GLY A 28 -16.21 15.48 -6.67
N VAL A 29 -15.27 14.53 -6.64
CA VAL A 29 -15.55 13.11 -6.43
C VAL A 29 -15.52 12.80 -4.93
N PRO A 30 -16.60 12.27 -4.32
CA PRO A 30 -16.62 11.97 -2.89
C PRO A 30 -15.71 10.78 -2.56
N ILE A 31 -14.67 11.04 -1.76
CA ILE A 31 -13.71 10.04 -1.27
C ILE A 31 -13.88 9.92 0.25
N ARG A 32 -14.02 8.69 0.74
CA ARG A 32 -13.93 8.36 2.17
C ARG A 32 -12.68 7.51 2.39
N ALA A 33 -11.60 8.15 2.82
CA ALA A 33 -10.34 7.46 3.07
C ALA A 33 -10.16 7.18 4.57
N ALA A 34 -9.55 6.04 4.89
CA ALA A 34 -9.20 5.67 6.27
C ALA A 34 -7.83 4.98 6.31
N ILE A 35 -7.04 5.31 7.32
CA ILE A 35 -5.78 4.62 7.62
C ILE A 35 -6.12 3.35 8.40
N THR A 36 -5.58 2.21 7.99
CA THR A 36 -5.89 0.93 8.62
C THR A 36 -4.72 -0.03 8.65
N ARG A 37 -4.77 -0.90 9.67
CA ARG A 37 -3.91 -2.08 9.83
C ARG A 37 -4.72 -3.38 9.76
N ASP A 38 -6.03 -3.28 9.55
CA ASP A 38 -6.94 -4.41 9.50
C ASP A 38 -7.16 -4.84 8.04
N ALA A 39 -6.80 -6.09 7.75
CA ALA A 39 -7.01 -6.70 6.44
C ALA A 39 -8.50 -6.75 6.04
N ALA A 40 -9.42 -6.87 7.00
CA ALA A 40 -10.85 -6.88 6.73
C ALA A 40 -11.35 -5.54 6.17
N GLU A 41 -10.82 -4.42 6.67
CA GLU A 41 -11.15 -3.09 6.15
C GLU A 41 -10.59 -2.89 4.72
N VAL A 42 -9.39 -3.40 4.46
CA VAL A 42 -8.79 -3.40 3.10
C VAL A 42 -9.61 -4.26 2.14
N ALA A 43 -10.09 -5.42 2.60
CA ALA A 43 -10.92 -6.31 1.79
C ALA A 43 -12.27 -5.67 1.40
N ALA A 44 -12.80 -4.77 2.24
CA ALA A 44 -14.06 -4.08 2.00
C ALA A 44 -13.93 -2.78 1.18
N ALA A 45 -12.73 -2.22 1.03
CA ALA A 45 -12.52 -0.93 0.38
C ALA A 45 -12.60 -0.97 -1.15
N ASP A 46 -13.14 0.09 -1.78
CA ASP A 46 -13.24 0.19 -3.24
C ASP A 46 -11.87 0.31 -3.93
N ARG A 47 -10.89 0.93 -3.25
CA ARG A 47 -9.53 1.20 -3.73
C ARG A 47 -8.54 1.11 -2.58
N ILE A 48 -7.27 0.88 -2.91
CA ILE A 48 -6.21 0.68 -1.91
C ILE A 48 -5.07 1.67 -2.18
N VAL A 49 -4.53 2.25 -1.12
CA VAL A 49 -3.28 3.03 -1.15
C VAL A 49 -2.27 2.35 -0.24
N LEU A 50 -1.10 2.03 -0.77
CA LEU A 50 0.01 1.44 -0.04
C LEU A 50 1.17 2.45 0.01
N PRO A 51 1.23 3.29 1.04
CA PRO A 51 2.37 4.17 1.25
C PRO A 51 3.55 3.41 1.87
N GLY A 52 4.74 4.00 1.79
CA GLY A 52 5.91 3.51 2.54
C GLY A 52 7.01 4.55 2.59
N GLN A 53 7.79 4.54 3.67
CA GLN A 53 9.00 5.36 3.84
C GLN A 53 10.08 4.53 4.53
N GLY A 54 11.34 4.88 4.28
CA GLY A 54 12.51 4.22 4.86
C GLY A 54 13.05 3.12 3.95
N ALA A 55 13.59 2.07 4.54
CA ALA A 55 14.22 1.00 3.78
C ALA A 55 13.21 -0.01 3.22
N PHE A 56 13.51 -0.58 2.04
CA PHE A 56 12.68 -1.62 1.39
C PHE A 56 12.32 -2.74 2.36
N ALA A 57 13.33 -3.27 3.05
CA ALA A 57 13.18 -4.39 3.97
C ALA A 57 12.34 -4.03 5.21
N ALA A 58 12.39 -2.78 5.67
CA ALA A 58 11.60 -2.33 6.81
C ALA A 58 10.11 -2.24 6.43
N CYS A 59 9.80 -1.71 5.25
CA CYS A 59 8.44 -1.63 4.74
C CYS A 59 7.84 -3.02 4.51
N MET A 60 8.58 -3.95 3.88
CA MET A 60 8.11 -5.34 3.70
C MET A 60 7.86 -6.05 5.03
N ARG A 61 8.76 -5.95 6.01
CA ARG A 61 8.55 -6.54 7.34
C ARG A 61 7.32 -5.96 8.03
N GLY A 62 7.13 -4.65 7.93
CA GLY A 62 5.99 -3.96 8.51
C GLY A 62 4.66 -4.42 7.90
N LEU A 63 4.62 -4.60 6.58
CA LEU A 63 3.47 -5.15 5.87
C LEU A 63 3.20 -6.61 6.24
N GLN A 64 4.23 -7.46 6.26
CA GLN A 64 4.12 -8.88 6.62
C GLN A 64 3.72 -9.11 8.08
N ALA A 65 3.98 -8.15 8.97
CA ALA A 65 3.57 -8.22 10.36
C ALA A 65 2.06 -8.00 10.56
N LEU A 66 1.33 -7.53 9.53
CA LEU A 66 -0.11 -7.34 9.57
C LEU A 66 -0.82 -8.65 9.18
N PRO A 67 -1.56 -9.30 10.11
CA PRO A 67 -2.17 -10.60 9.85
C PRO A 67 -3.11 -10.58 8.64
N GLY A 68 -2.89 -11.46 7.66
CA GLY A 68 -3.73 -11.62 6.48
C GLY A 68 -3.65 -10.48 5.45
N MET A 69 -2.78 -9.48 5.67
CA MET A 69 -2.73 -8.30 4.83
C MET A 69 -2.16 -8.60 3.44
N VAL A 70 -1.07 -9.37 3.35
CA VAL A 70 -0.45 -9.72 2.06
C VAL A 70 -1.42 -10.56 1.23
N GLU A 71 -2.05 -11.56 1.83
CA GLU A 71 -3.04 -12.42 1.19
C GLU A 71 -4.27 -11.62 0.71
N THR A 72 -4.71 -10.65 1.51
CA THR A 72 -5.81 -9.76 1.13
C THR A 72 -5.41 -8.86 -0.04
N LEU A 73 -4.20 -8.30 -0.03
CA LEU A 73 -3.69 -7.48 -1.11
C LEU A 73 -3.56 -8.29 -2.41
N GLU A 74 -3.09 -9.53 -2.34
CA GLU A 74 -3.06 -10.47 -3.46
C GLU A 74 -4.46 -10.72 -4.03
N ASP A 75 -5.43 -11.15 -3.21
CA ASP A 75 -6.81 -11.39 -3.69
C ASP A 75 -7.43 -10.14 -4.29
N ARG A 76 -7.34 -9.00 -3.59
CA ARG A 76 -8.00 -7.76 -4.01
C ARG A 76 -7.38 -7.21 -5.30
N VAL A 77 -6.06 -7.08 -5.34
CA VAL A 77 -5.37 -6.40 -6.44
C VAL A 77 -5.12 -7.35 -7.60
N ARG A 78 -4.46 -8.49 -7.34
CA ARG A 78 -4.09 -9.46 -8.37
C ARG A 78 -5.25 -10.36 -8.78
N GLY A 79 -6.09 -10.76 -7.83
CA GLY A 79 -7.24 -11.64 -8.08
C GLY A 79 -8.46 -10.92 -8.67
N ARG A 80 -8.86 -9.78 -8.07
CA ARG A 80 -10.10 -9.07 -8.42
C ARG A 80 -9.88 -7.78 -9.22
N GLY A 81 -8.63 -7.38 -9.46
CA GLY A 81 -8.30 -6.18 -10.23
C GLY A 81 -8.64 -4.88 -9.52
N VAL A 82 -8.74 -4.87 -8.19
CA VAL A 82 -8.96 -3.65 -7.41
C VAL A 82 -7.74 -2.74 -7.56
N PRO A 83 -7.91 -1.48 -8.01
CA PRO A 83 -6.77 -0.60 -8.19
C PRO A 83 -6.06 -0.28 -6.88
N LEU A 84 -4.73 -0.44 -6.89
CA LEU A 84 -3.83 -0.06 -5.82
C LEU A 84 -2.87 1.04 -6.29
N LEU A 85 -2.68 2.06 -5.45
CA LEU A 85 -1.65 3.08 -5.60
C LEU A 85 -0.53 2.86 -4.58
N GLY A 86 0.64 2.42 -5.05
CA GLY A 86 1.86 2.39 -4.26
C GLY A 86 2.52 3.78 -4.23
N ILE A 87 2.99 4.24 -3.06
CA ILE A 87 3.66 5.55 -2.92
C ILE A 87 5.05 5.35 -2.31
N CYS A 88 6.07 5.87 -3.00
CA CYS A 88 7.48 5.80 -2.59
C CYS A 88 7.90 4.33 -2.36
N VAL A 89 8.33 3.97 -1.15
CA VAL A 89 8.72 2.58 -0.84
C VAL A 89 7.56 1.61 -1.01
N GLY A 90 6.32 2.06 -0.78
CA GLY A 90 5.13 1.25 -1.03
C GLY A 90 4.94 0.87 -2.51
N MET A 91 5.46 1.68 -3.45
CA MET A 91 5.58 1.29 -4.87
C MET A 91 6.75 0.33 -5.09
N GLN A 92 7.89 0.59 -4.45
CA GLN A 92 9.09 -0.23 -4.63
C GLN A 92 8.84 -1.68 -4.24
N ILE A 93 8.16 -1.94 -3.12
CA ILE A 93 7.90 -3.30 -2.65
C ILE A 93 6.96 -4.13 -3.54
N LEU A 94 6.38 -3.53 -4.58
CA LEU A 94 5.58 -4.25 -5.58
C LEU A 94 6.47 -5.11 -6.52
N VAL A 95 7.78 -4.85 -6.58
CA VAL A 95 8.71 -5.63 -7.43
C VAL A 95 9.14 -6.95 -6.78
N GLU A 96 9.93 -7.76 -7.47
CA GLU A 96 10.39 -9.07 -7.00
C GLU A 96 11.34 -8.99 -5.81
N ARG A 97 12.27 -8.02 -5.80
CA ARG A 97 13.24 -7.86 -4.71
C ARG A 97 13.83 -6.45 -4.58
N GLY A 98 14.20 -6.07 -3.37
CA GLY A 98 15.04 -4.91 -3.07
C GLY A 98 16.47 -5.32 -2.75
N LEU A 99 17.45 -4.49 -3.13
CA LEU A 99 18.88 -4.72 -2.91
C LEU A 99 19.49 -3.85 -1.80
N GLU A 100 18.73 -2.87 -1.31
CA GLU A 100 19.14 -1.96 -0.25
C GLU A 100 19.43 -2.73 1.06
N HIS A 101 20.68 -2.64 1.53
CA HIS A 101 21.16 -3.33 2.74
C HIS A 101 21.06 -4.87 2.68
N GLY A 102 21.05 -5.44 1.48
CA GLY A 102 20.93 -6.89 1.24
C GLY A 102 19.74 -7.21 0.36
N VAL A 103 19.59 -8.49 -0.01
CA VAL A 103 18.50 -8.94 -0.88
C VAL A 103 17.26 -9.24 -0.03
N THR A 104 16.18 -8.51 -0.27
CA THR A 104 14.88 -8.74 0.39
C THR A 104 13.79 -9.02 -0.64
N PRO A 105 13.02 -10.12 -0.53
CA PRO A 105 11.87 -10.37 -1.38
C PRO A 105 10.81 -9.26 -1.24
N GLY A 106 10.26 -8.79 -2.36
CA GLY A 106 9.06 -7.96 -2.40
C GLY A 106 7.81 -8.79 -2.60
N LEU A 107 6.74 -8.14 -3.06
CA LEU A 107 5.48 -8.80 -3.43
C LEU A 107 5.57 -9.53 -4.78
N GLY A 108 6.51 -9.15 -5.65
CA GLY A 108 6.74 -9.84 -6.93
C GLY A 108 5.62 -9.67 -7.95
N TRP A 109 4.85 -8.58 -7.87
CA TRP A 109 3.77 -8.28 -8.83
C TRP A 109 4.28 -7.69 -10.13
N ILE A 110 5.45 -7.04 -10.06
CA ILE A 110 6.12 -6.38 -11.17
C ILE A 110 7.51 -6.99 -11.27
N ALA A 111 7.89 -7.45 -12.47
CA ALA A 111 9.22 -8.02 -12.70
C ALA A 111 10.31 -6.96 -12.50
N GLY A 112 11.43 -7.36 -11.90
CA GLY A 112 12.59 -6.51 -11.68
C GLY A 112 12.94 -6.30 -10.21
N GLU A 113 13.95 -5.45 -9.99
CA GLU A 113 14.55 -5.19 -8.69
C GLU A 113 14.70 -3.69 -8.41
N MET A 114 14.72 -3.34 -7.12
CA MET A 114 14.92 -1.97 -6.64
C MET A 114 16.29 -1.87 -5.97
N ALA A 115 17.17 -1.04 -6.54
CA ALA A 115 18.55 -0.81 -6.09
C ALA A 115 18.70 0.52 -5.33
#